data_AF-A0A4P5VI46-F1
#
_entry.id   AF-A0A4P5VI46-F1
#
_cell.length_a   1.000
_cell.length_b   1.000
_cell.length_c   1.000
_cell.angle_alpha   90.00
_cell.angle_beta   90.00
_cell.angle_gamma   90.00
#
_symmetry.space_group_name_H-M   'P 1'
#
loop_
_entity.id
_entity.type
_entity.pdbx_description
1 polymer ?
#
loop_
_entity_poly.entity_id
_entity_poly.type
_entity_poly.pdbx_seq_one_letter_code
_entity_poly.pdbx_strand_id
1 'polypeptide(L)'
;MGYRADIASGRIAFSHLIRMWHARNGWSHRVLPSLSEHFDLGRVHTSQLSMLRNGKLASPGPEVFLALGGINRWLSEQAPAGQFDPSLLQVTLAGHPELIDALATGADAVLDPQGGVLGAGDLLEVFVGLRPAPPAFNLSVKEEEAATLSAALADLLTAGRPWRQCRDELLAAYPVGRRGRRERFAAVMAGQQEYGATDLEAELPDLRRTLAQLGGKGTAEIGPERFLELLRNRANSRADTAYTQLQGLGDLASAIRRELAAG
;
A
#
# COMPACT_ATOMS: atom_id res chain seq x y z
N MET A 1 8.77 10.06 -21.95
CA MET A 1 8.41 8.63 -22.02
C MET A 1 7.43 8.44 -23.17
N GLY A 2 7.38 7.28 -23.81
CA GLY A 2 6.44 7.02 -24.91
C GLY A 2 5.16 6.33 -24.40
N TYR A 3 4.05 6.45 -25.14
CA TYR A 3 2.72 5.98 -24.72
C TYR A 3 2.66 4.51 -24.22
N ARG A 4 3.54 3.63 -24.71
CA ARG A 4 3.62 2.22 -24.27
C ARG A 4 4.12 2.09 -22.83
N ALA A 5 5.06 2.94 -22.43
CA ALA A 5 5.57 2.98 -21.07
C ALA A 5 4.50 3.52 -20.11
N ASP A 6 3.75 4.53 -20.54
CA ASP A 6 2.65 5.11 -19.75
C ASP A 6 1.55 4.06 -19.51
N ILE A 7 1.14 3.33 -20.55
CA ILE A 7 0.17 2.22 -20.42
C ILE A 7 0.71 1.11 -19.51
N ALA A 8 2.00 0.75 -19.62
CA ALA A 8 2.58 -0.28 -18.77
C ALA A 8 2.58 0.15 -17.29
N SER A 9 2.98 1.40 -17.02
CA SER A 9 2.94 1.99 -15.68
C SER A 9 1.50 2.06 -15.13
N GLY A 10 0.55 2.52 -15.94
CA GLY A 10 -0.86 2.60 -15.59
C GLY A 10 -1.48 1.24 -15.25
N ARG A 11 -1.14 0.19 -16.01
CA ARG A 11 -1.58 -1.19 -15.72
C ARG A 11 -1.06 -1.69 -14.37
N ILE A 12 0.20 -1.38 -14.05
CA ILE A 12 0.78 -1.72 -12.76
C ILE A 12 0.02 -0.97 -11.66
N ALA A 13 -0.08 0.36 -11.76
CA ALA A 13 -0.78 1.20 -10.78
C ALA A 13 -2.24 0.75 -10.56
N PHE A 14 -2.96 0.44 -11.63
CA PHE A 14 -4.34 -0.03 -11.55
C PHE A 14 -4.45 -1.42 -10.91
N SER A 15 -3.48 -2.31 -11.16
CA SER A 15 -3.43 -3.61 -10.50
C SER A 15 -3.27 -3.47 -8.98
N HIS A 16 -2.44 -2.53 -8.53
CA HIS A 16 -2.30 -2.20 -7.12
C HIS A 16 -3.58 -1.61 -6.56
N LEU A 17 -4.21 -0.65 -7.25
CA LEU A 17 -5.47 -0.05 -6.85
C LEU A 17 -6.54 -1.13 -6.58
N ILE A 18 -6.75 -2.07 -7.50
CA ILE A 18 -7.73 -3.15 -7.32
C ILE A 18 -7.36 -4.07 -6.14
N ARG A 19 -6.08 -4.41 -5.98
CA ARG A 19 -5.62 -5.21 -4.82
C ARG A 19 -5.93 -4.49 -3.51
N MET A 20 -5.66 -3.19 -3.45
CA MET A 20 -5.86 -2.37 -2.26
C MET A 20 -7.32 -2.18 -1.93
N TRP A 21 -8.13 -1.94 -2.94
CA TRP A 21 -9.55 -1.76 -2.75
C TRP A 21 -10.21 -3.01 -2.15
N HIS A 22 -9.81 -4.20 -2.61
CA HIS A 22 -10.22 -5.45 -1.99
C HIS A 22 -9.68 -5.64 -0.57
N ALA A 23 -8.37 -5.41 -0.37
CA ALA A 23 -7.71 -5.64 0.91
C ALA A 23 -8.27 -4.74 2.01
N ARG A 24 -8.50 -3.46 1.71
CA ARG A 24 -9.03 -2.46 2.64
C ARG A 24 -10.43 -2.81 3.14
N ASN A 25 -11.26 -3.35 2.26
CA ASN A 25 -12.62 -3.74 2.59
C ASN A 25 -12.76 -5.20 3.08
N GLY A 26 -11.65 -5.95 3.20
CA GLY A 26 -11.69 -7.37 3.54
C GLY A 26 -12.42 -8.24 2.51
N TRP A 27 -12.51 -7.78 1.26
CA TRP A 27 -13.34 -8.41 0.24
C TRP A 27 -12.65 -9.55 -0.49
N SER A 28 -13.42 -10.61 -0.75
CA SER A 28 -13.04 -11.62 -1.72
C SER A 28 -13.08 -11.07 -3.15
N HIS A 29 -12.40 -11.75 -4.08
CA HIS A 29 -12.36 -11.39 -5.50
C HIS A 29 -13.72 -11.50 -6.23
N ARG A 30 -14.79 -11.92 -5.54
CA ARG A 30 -16.15 -12.05 -6.10
C ARG A 30 -17.06 -10.87 -5.76
N VAL A 31 -16.69 -10.03 -4.79
CA VAL A 31 -17.56 -8.94 -4.31
C VAL A 31 -17.85 -7.93 -5.43
N LEU A 32 -16.83 -7.38 -6.11
CA LEU A 32 -17.05 -6.40 -7.18
C LEU A 32 -17.88 -6.95 -8.36
N PRO A 33 -17.61 -8.17 -8.90
CA PRO A 33 -18.48 -8.75 -9.93
C PRO A 33 -19.92 -8.95 -9.47
N SER A 34 -20.12 -9.45 -8.25
CA SER A 34 -21.46 -9.68 -7.71
C SER A 34 -22.22 -8.38 -7.43
N LEU A 35 -21.55 -7.31 -6.99
CA LEU A 35 -22.16 -5.98 -6.87
C LEU A 35 -22.54 -5.42 -8.26
N SER A 36 -21.66 -5.58 -9.25
CA SER A 36 -21.93 -5.16 -10.63
C SER A 36 -23.18 -5.81 -11.20
N GLU A 37 -23.32 -7.12 -10.98
CA GLU A 37 -24.46 -7.93 -11.45
C GLU A 37 -25.75 -7.57 -10.70
N HIS A 38 -25.68 -7.47 -9.36
CA HIS A 38 -26.85 -7.19 -8.53
C HIS A 38 -27.45 -5.81 -8.82
N PHE A 39 -26.61 -4.78 -9.00
CA PHE A 39 -27.06 -3.41 -9.24
C PHE A 39 -27.11 -3.02 -10.72
N ASP A 40 -26.85 -3.94 -11.64
CA ASP A 40 -26.77 -3.71 -13.09
C ASP A 40 -25.89 -2.49 -13.47
N LEU A 41 -24.71 -2.40 -12.85
CA LEU A 41 -23.80 -1.25 -13.00
C LEU A 41 -22.85 -1.38 -14.20
N GLY A 42 -23.01 -2.44 -14.99
CA GLY A 42 -22.13 -2.84 -16.07
C GLY A 42 -21.70 -4.30 -15.94
N ARG A 43 -20.71 -4.71 -16.74
CA ARG A 43 -20.21 -6.10 -16.74
C ARG A 43 -18.73 -6.17 -16.42
N VAL A 44 -18.42 -6.85 -15.33
CA VAL A 44 -17.06 -7.27 -15.00
C VAL A 44 -17.09 -8.72 -14.53
N HIS A 45 -16.41 -9.60 -15.27
CA HIS A 45 -16.30 -11.00 -14.88
C HIS A 45 -15.19 -11.21 -13.86
N THR A 46 -15.34 -12.25 -13.03
CA THR A 46 -14.34 -12.66 -12.03
C THR A 46 -12.96 -12.90 -12.66
N SER A 47 -12.91 -13.44 -13.89
CA SER A 47 -11.67 -13.65 -14.64
C SER A 47 -11.00 -12.34 -15.03
N GLN A 48 -11.76 -11.35 -15.51
CA GLN A 48 -11.27 -10.02 -15.86
C GLN A 48 -10.71 -9.32 -14.63
N LEU A 49 -11.42 -9.38 -13.50
CA LEU A 49 -10.96 -8.78 -12.25
C LEU A 49 -9.68 -9.44 -11.73
N SER A 50 -9.57 -10.76 -11.83
CA SER A 50 -8.34 -11.49 -11.51
C SER A 50 -7.17 -11.06 -12.43
N MET A 51 -7.42 -10.87 -13.73
CA MET A 51 -6.40 -10.40 -14.67
C MET A 51 -5.99 -8.93 -14.39
N LEU A 52 -6.94 -8.04 -14.07
CA LEU A 52 -6.68 -6.65 -13.68
C LEU A 52 -5.84 -6.60 -12.41
N ARG A 53 -6.26 -7.34 -11.38
CA ARG A 53 -5.52 -7.47 -10.12
C ARG A 53 -4.09 -7.97 -10.33
N ASN A 54 -3.81 -8.68 -11.41
CA ASN A 54 -2.47 -9.19 -11.72
C ASN A 54 -1.73 -8.38 -12.80
N GLY A 55 -2.29 -7.26 -13.26
CA GLY A 55 -1.69 -6.44 -14.32
C GLY A 55 -1.63 -7.12 -15.69
N LYS A 56 -2.39 -8.22 -15.89
CA LYS A 56 -2.35 -9.06 -17.10
C LYS A 56 -3.42 -8.68 -18.12
N LEU A 57 -4.45 -7.91 -17.74
CA LEU A 57 -5.50 -7.51 -18.67
C LEU A 57 -5.00 -6.33 -19.52
N ALA A 58 -4.74 -6.59 -20.79
CA ALA A 58 -4.18 -5.59 -21.68
C ALA A 58 -5.21 -4.56 -22.18
N SER A 59 -6.40 -5.04 -22.52
CA SER A 59 -7.45 -4.24 -23.16
C SER A 59 -8.81 -4.54 -22.53
N PRO A 60 -9.07 -4.07 -21.30
CA PRO A 60 -10.41 -4.11 -20.72
C PRO A 60 -11.39 -3.34 -21.61
N GLY A 61 -12.59 -3.90 -21.78
CA GLY A 61 -13.69 -3.19 -22.43
C GLY A 61 -14.20 -2.02 -21.56
N PRO A 62 -14.90 -1.03 -22.14
CA PRO A 62 -15.42 0.12 -21.42
C PRO A 62 -16.41 -0.26 -20.30
N GLU A 63 -17.18 -1.34 -20.47
CA GLU A 63 -18.12 -1.85 -19.46
C GLU A 63 -17.46 -2.22 -18.13
N VAL A 64 -16.18 -2.61 -18.16
CA VAL A 64 -15.43 -2.91 -16.94
C VAL A 64 -15.22 -1.65 -16.11
N PHE A 65 -14.87 -0.54 -16.76
CA PHE A 65 -14.69 0.74 -16.06
C PHE A 65 -16.01 1.35 -15.62
N LEU A 66 -17.08 1.17 -16.43
CA LEU A 66 -18.44 1.55 -16.04
C LEU A 66 -18.88 0.80 -14.78
N ALA A 67 -18.70 -0.52 -14.75
CA ALA A 67 -18.99 -1.35 -13.58
C ALA A 67 -18.23 -0.88 -12.34
N LEU A 68 -16.90 -0.76 -12.43
CA LEU A 68 -16.07 -0.36 -11.30
C LEU A 68 -16.38 1.06 -10.82
N GLY A 69 -16.56 2.01 -11.74
CA GLY A 69 -16.91 3.39 -11.41
C GLY A 69 -18.31 3.53 -10.82
N GLY A 70 -19.27 2.75 -11.33
CA GLY A 70 -20.63 2.67 -10.80
C GLY A 70 -20.66 2.13 -9.37
N ILE A 71 -19.95 1.03 -9.12
CA ILE A 71 -19.80 0.45 -7.77
C ILE A 71 -19.15 1.47 -6.84
N ASN A 72 -18.08 2.13 -7.30
CA ASN A 72 -17.37 3.11 -6.48
C ASN A 72 -18.24 4.30 -6.07
N ARG A 73 -19.05 4.80 -7.03
CA ARG A 73 -20.05 5.85 -6.76
C ARG A 73 -21.10 5.37 -5.76
N TRP A 74 -21.66 4.19 -5.98
CA TRP A 74 -22.65 3.61 -5.10
C TRP A 74 -22.13 3.48 -3.65
N LEU A 75 -20.90 2.98 -3.47
CA LEU A 75 -20.27 2.91 -2.15
C LEU A 75 -20.12 4.28 -1.51
N SER A 76 -19.67 5.29 -2.25
CA SER A 76 -19.50 6.63 -1.70
C SER A 76 -20.82 7.29 -1.30
N GLU A 77 -21.93 6.96 -1.99
CA GLU A 77 -23.25 7.53 -1.70
C GLU A 77 -23.93 6.80 -0.53
N GLN A 78 -23.80 5.48 -0.47
CA GLN A 78 -24.56 4.63 0.46
C GLN A 78 -23.77 4.26 1.73
N ALA A 79 -22.44 4.35 1.69
CA ALA A 79 -21.57 4.08 2.82
C ALA A 79 -20.59 5.24 3.08
N PRO A 80 -21.10 6.45 3.43
CA PRO A 80 -20.24 7.55 3.83
C PRO A 80 -19.36 7.11 5.01
N ALA A 81 -18.05 7.34 4.91
CA ALA A 81 -17.03 6.82 5.84
C ALA A 81 -16.82 5.29 5.85
N GLY A 82 -17.22 4.59 4.77
CA GLY A 82 -16.94 3.18 4.58
C GLY A 82 -17.79 2.23 5.43
N GLN A 83 -18.90 2.75 5.99
CA GLN A 83 -19.84 2.00 6.81
C GLN A 83 -21.25 2.17 6.27
N PHE A 84 -21.98 1.07 6.19
CA PHE A 84 -23.39 1.07 5.85
C PHE A 84 -24.26 1.04 7.09
N ASP A 85 -25.49 1.55 6.98
CA ASP A 85 -26.57 1.18 7.88
C ASP A 85 -26.91 -0.32 7.68
N PRO A 86 -26.77 -1.17 8.71
CA PRO A 86 -27.08 -2.60 8.60
C PRO A 86 -28.50 -2.89 8.12
N SER A 87 -29.46 -2.04 8.48
CA SER A 87 -30.86 -2.22 8.06
C SER A 87 -31.03 -1.96 6.56
N LEU A 88 -30.32 -0.97 6.02
CA LEU A 88 -30.33 -0.65 4.59
C LEU A 88 -29.66 -1.75 3.77
N LEU A 89 -28.56 -2.34 4.25
CA LEU A 89 -27.91 -3.47 3.59
C LEU A 89 -28.83 -4.68 3.45
N GLN A 90 -29.53 -5.03 4.54
CA GLN A 90 -30.42 -6.19 4.55
C GLN A 90 -31.58 -6.06 3.55
N VAL A 91 -32.12 -4.85 3.39
CA VAL A 91 -33.17 -4.57 2.40
C VAL A 91 -32.61 -4.55 0.98
N THR A 92 -31.48 -3.87 0.77
CA THR A 92 -30.92 -3.64 -0.56
C THR A 92 -30.36 -4.92 -1.17
N LEU A 93 -29.69 -5.76 -0.37
CA LEU A 93 -29.03 -6.99 -0.80
C LEU A 93 -29.78 -8.24 -0.34
N ALA A 94 -31.10 -8.14 -0.20
CA ALA A 94 -31.94 -9.27 0.17
C ALA A 94 -31.70 -10.47 -0.77
N GLY A 95 -31.29 -11.60 -0.21
CA GLY A 95 -30.94 -12.81 -0.98
C GLY A 95 -29.43 -12.97 -1.28
N HIS A 96 -28.59 -12.02 -0.88
CA HIS A 96 -27.13 -12.09 -1.05
C HIS A 96 -26.39 -11.97 0.30
N PRO A 97 -26.48 -12.97 1.20
CA PRO A 97 -25.85 -12.91 2.52
C PRO A 97 -24.33 -12.72 2.44
N GLU A 98 -23.67 -13.31 1.45
CA GLU A 98 -22.22 -13.15 1.25
C GLU A 98 -21.81 -11.70 0.94
N LEU A 99 -22.68 -10.92 0.26
CA LEU A 99 -22.41 -9.50 -0.02
C LEU A 99 -22.67 -8.64 1.21
N ILE A 100 -23.70 -8.98 2.00
CA ILE A 100 -24.00 -8.28 3.25
C ILE A 100 -22.82 -8.42 4.22
N ASP A 101 -22.30 -9.64 4.40
CA ASP A 101 -21.14 -9.90 5.27
C ASP A 101 -19.88 -9.16 4.79
N ALA A 102 -19.66 -9.13 3.46
CA ALA A 102 -18.53 -8.42 2.87
C ALA A 102 -18.63 -6.90 3.09
N LEU A 103 -19.81 -6.30 2.87
CA LEU A 103 -20.00 -4.86 3.06
C LEU A 103 -20.07 -4.45 4.53
N ALA A 104 -20.46 -5.35 5.42
CA ALA A 104 -20.35 -5.16 6.87
C ALA A 104 -18.88 -5.16 7.34
N THR A 105 -17.99 -5.84 6.62
CA THR A 105 -16.55 -5.83 6.90
C THR A 105 -15.90 -4.50 6.50
N GLY A 106 -16.29 -3.95 5.35
CA GLY A 106 -15.84 -2.64 4.90
C GLY A 106 -16.47 -2.23 3.58
N ALA A 107 -16.63 -0.92 3.39
CA ALA A 107 -17.27 -0.32 2.21
C ALA A 107 -16.61 0.98 1.73
N ASP A 108 -15.31 1.13 1.96
CA ASP A 108 -14.53 2.27 1.50
C ASP A 108 -14.55 2.40 -0.02
N ALA A 109 -14.99 3.57 -0.48
CA ALA A 109 -14.85 4.02 -1.85
C ALA A 109 -13.41 4.47 -2.16
N VAL A 110 -13.02 4.37 -3.43
CA VAL A 110 -11.79 4.91 -3.99
C VAL A 110 -11.99 6.40 -4.29
N LEU A 111 -11.37 7.23 -3.46
CA LEU A 111 -11.42 8.69 -3.57
C LEU A 111 -10.11 9.24 -4.11
N ASP A 112 -10.18 10.39 -4.78
CA ASP A 112 -9.03 11.20 -5.17
C ASP A 112 -8.45 11.96 -3.96
N PRO A 113 -7.30 12.63 -4.10
CA PRO A 113 -6.69 13.39 -3.01
C PRO A 113 -7.55 14.55 -2.46
N GLN A 114 -8.53 15.01 -3.22
CA GLN A 114 -9.48 16.07 -2.85
C GLN A 114 -10.76 15.51 -2.22
N GLY A 115 -10.89 14.19 -2.11
CA GLY A 115 -12.07 13.50 -1.58
C GLY A 115 -13.16 13.24 -2.63
N GLY A 116 -12.91 13.51 -3.91
CA GLY A 116 -13.80 13.21 -5.02
C GLY A 116 -13.82 11.73 -5.37
N VAL A 117 -14.98 11.18 -5.72
CA VAL A 117 -15.12 9.77 -6.08
C VAL A 117 -14.60 9.53 -7.49
N LEU A 118 -13.73 8.54 -7.66
CA LEU A 118 -13.27 8.13 -9.00
C LEU A 118 -14.41 7.46 -9.77
N GLY A 119 -14.84 8.07 -10.88
CA GLY A 119 -15.75 7.49 -11.85
C GLY A 119 -15.04 6.61 -12.89
N ALA A 120 -15.82 6.15 -13.87
CA ALA A 120 -15.32 5.25 -14.92
C ALA A 120 -14.19 5.87 -15.76
N GLY A 121 -14.30 7.15 -16.12
CA GLY A 121 -13.27 7.86 -16.87
C GLY A 121 -11.97 8.00 -16.08
N ASP A 122 -12.08 8.33 -14.79
CA ASP A 122 -10.92 8.47 -13.90
C ASP A 122 -10.17 7.15 -13.73
N LEU A 123 -10.92 6.05 -13.56
CA LEU A 123 -10.35 4.70 -13.49
C LEU A 123 -9.67 4.29 -14.79
N LEU A 124 -10.25 4.64 -15.95
CA LEU A 124 -9.62 4.43 -17.24
C LEU A 124 -8.31 5.22 -17.35
N GLU A 125 -8.30 6.49 -16.97
CA GLU A 125 -7.10 7.34 -16.98
C GLU A 125 -5.98 6.77 -16.11
N VAL A 126 -6.32 6.21 -14.93
CA VAL A 126 -5.35 5.49 -14.10
C VAL A 126 -4.80 4.26 -14.82
N PHE A 127 -5.67 3.45 -15.44
CA PHE A 127 -5.27 2.25 -16.16
C PHE A 127 -4.34 2.53 -17.35
N VAL A 128 -4.57 3.62 -18.08
CA VAL A 128 -3.72 4.02 -19.22
C VAL A 128 -2.51 4.87 -18.82
N GLY A 129 -2.37 5.22 -17.54
CA GLY A 129 -1.23 5.98 -17.02
C GLY A 129 -1.32 7.50 -17.24
N LEU A 130 -2.48 8.03 -17.63
CA LEU A 130 -2.72 9.47 -17.75
C LEU A 130 -2.97 10.14 -16.40
N ARG A 131 -3.43 9.36 -15.42
CA ARG A 131 -3.66 9.80 -14.04
C ARG A 131 -2.91 8.89 -13.07
N PRO A 132 -2.27 9.41 -12.01
CA PRO A 132 -1.73 8.57 -10.95
C PRO A 132 -2.86 7.90 -10.16
N ALA A 133 -2.66 6.66 -9.70
CA ALA A 133 -3.57 6.05 -8.74
C ALA A 133 -3.63 6.90 -7.45
N PRO A 134 -4.80 7.00 -6.78
CA PRO A 134 -4.90 7.76 -5.55
C PRO A 134 -3.86 7.29 -4.51
N PRO A 135 -3.17 8.20 -3.80
CA PRO A 135 -2.11 7.83 -2.86
C PRO A 135 -2.58 6.81 -1.82
N ALA A 136 -3.81 6.94 -1.32
CA ALA A 136 -4.44 6.03 -0.37
C ALA A 136 -4.70 4.60 -0.90
N PHE A 137 -4.48 4.35 -2.20
CA PHE A 137 -4.62 3.05 -2.84
C PHE A 137 -3.36 2.67 -3.64
N ASN A 138 -2.27 3.41 -3.45
CA ASN A 138 -1.00 3.20 -4.16
C ASN A 138 0.09 2.70 -3.20
N LEU A 139 0.27 1.38 -3.16
CA LEU A 139 1.38 0.73 -2.44
C LEU A 139 2.67 0.60 -3.27
N SER A 140 2.74 1.19 -4.47
CA SER A 140 3.96 1.07 -5.25
C SER A 140 5.13 1.69 -4.51
N VAL A 141 6.22 0.94 -4.47
CA VAL A 141 7.53 1.40 -4.02
C VAL A 141 8.32 1.76 -5.27
N LYS A 142 8.92 2.95 -5.31
CA LYS A 142 9.85 3.30 -6.38
C LYS A 142 11.22 2.69 -6.09
N GLU A 143 11.95 2.30 -7.14
CA GLU A 143 13.30 1.74 -6.96
C GLU A 143 14.22 2.75 -6.27
N GLU A 144 14.05 4.05 -6.54
CA GLU A 144 14.85 5.10 -5.91
C GLU A 144 14.58 5.29 -4.40
N GLU A 145 13.40 4.89 -3.91
CA GLU A 145 13.06 5.01 -2.48
C GLU A 145 13.28 3.70 -1.70
N ALA A 146 13.47 2.57 -2.39
CA ALA A 146 13.50 1.24 -1.78
C ALA A 146 14.63 1.08 -0.74
N ALA A 147 15.82 1.60 -1.01
CA ALA A 147 16.95 1.63 -0.09
C ALA A 147 16.62 2.40 1.21
N THR A 148 16.09 3.62 1.06
CA THR A 148 15.75 4.49 2.19
C THR A 148 14.61 3.91 3.03
N LEU A 149 13.61 3.29 2.38
CA LEU A 149 12.53 2.59 3.07
C LEU A 149 13.03 1.33 3.80
N SER A 150 13.98 0.60 3.24
CA SER A 150 14.61 -0.57 3.89
C SER A 150 15.33 -0.17 5.18
N ALA A 151 16.07 0.94 5.15
CA ALA A 151 16.71 1.49 6.35
C ALA A 151 15.66 1.93 7.40
N ALA A 152 14.64 2.69 6.99
CA ALA A 152 13.57 3.13 7.87
C ALA A 152 12.81 1.96 8.52
N LEU A 153 12.60 0.88 7.77
CA LEU A 153 12.02 -0.37 8.25
C LEU A 153 12.89 -1.02 9.32
N ALA A 154 14.20 -1.11 9.09
CA ALA A 154 15.13 -1.68 10.06
C ALA A 154 15.09 -0.89 11.38
N ASP A 155 15.09 0.44 11.33
CA ASP A 155 14.99 1.24 12.55
C ASP A 155 13.65 1.10 13.27
N LEU A 156 12.57 0.97 12.50
CA LEU A 156 11.23 0.83 13.05
C LEU A 156 11.11 -0.48 13.82
N LEU A 157 11.49 -1.60 13.18
CA LEU A 157 11.36 -2.93 13.75
C LEU A 157 12.36 -3.19 14.88
N THR A 158 13.55 -2.61 14.81
CA THR A 158 14.52 -2.69 15.91
C THR A 158 14.21 -1.72 17.05
N ALA A 159 13.30 -0.76 16.84
CA ALA A 159 13.01 0.36 17.74
C ALA A 159 14.28 1.13 18.16
N GLY A 160 15.28 1.22 17.27
CA GLY A 160 16.58 1.83 17.54
C GLY A 160 17.55 0.99 18.38
N ARG A 161 17.18 -0.24 18.77
CA ARG A 161 18.07 -1.16 19.49
C ARG A 161 19.09 -1.77 18.52
N PRO A 162 20.36 -2.00 18.94
CA PRO A 162 21.32 -2.73 18.12
C PRO A 162 20.79 -4.12 17.74
N TRP A 163 20.98 -4.52 16.47
CA TRP A 163 20.50 -5.81 15.94
C TRP A 163 20.82 -7.01 16.83
N ARG A 164 22.03 -7.05 17.42
CA ARG A 164 22.46 -8.13 18.32
C ARG A 164 21.56 -8.33 19.55
N GLN A 165 20.84 -7.29 19.98
CA GLN A 165 20.00 -7.32 21.18
C GLN A 165 18.54 -7.67 20.87
N CYS A 166 18.10 -7.51 19.62
CA CYS A 166 16.70 -7.69 19.21
C CYS A 166 16.51 -8.79 18.16
N ARG A 167 17.59 -9.38 17.65
CA ARG A 167 17.59 -10.39 16.58
C ARG A 167 16.62 -11.53 16.84
N ASP A 168 16.73 -12.19 17.98
CA ASP A 168 15.99 -13.44 18.22
C ASP A 168 14.49 -13.17 18.36
N GLU A 169 14.13 -12.06 19.02
CA GLU A 169 12.76 -11.56 19.13
C GLU A 169 12.16 -11.24 17.76
N LEU A 170 12.88 -10.49 16.93
CA LEU A 170 12.46 -10.11 15.58
C LEU A 170 12.31 -11.32 14.65
N LEU A 171 13.26 -12.25 14.70
CA LEU A 171 13.19 -13.47 13.89
C LEU A 171 12.06 -14.39 14.37
N ALA A 172 11.76 -14.45 15.67
CA ALA A 172 10.62 -15.19 16.18
C ALA A 172 9.28 -14.59 15.71
N ALA A 173 9.18 -13.26 15.66
CA ALA A 173 7.99 -12.55 15.20
C ALA A 173 7.78 -12.58 13.67
N TYR A 174 8.82 -12.86 12.89
CA TYR A 174 8.71 -12.91 11.42
C TYR A 174 8.04 -14.22 10.96
N PRO A 175 6.85 -14.18 10.34
CA PRO A 175 5.99 -15.35 10.14
C PRO A 175 6.47 -16.32 9.04
N VAL A 176 7.48 -15.93 8.25
CA VAL A 176 7.94 -16.71 7.09
C VAL A 176 8.93 -17.78 7.54
N GLY A 177 8.64 -19.04 7.18
CA GLY A 177 9.50 -20.20 7.49
C GLY A 177 10.61 -20.49 6.46
N ARG A 178 10.58 -19.86 5.28
CA ARG A 178 11.58 -20.12 4.22
C ARG A 178 12.94 -19.53 4.60
N ARG A 179 13.97 -20.38 4.68
CA ARG A 179 15.32 -20.01 5.11
C ARG A 179 15.91 -18.80 4.37
N GLY A 180 15.90 -18.81 3.04
CA GLY A 180 16.47 -17.70 2.25
C GLY A 180 15.78 -16.35 2.46
N ARG A 181 14.45 -16.33 2.70
CA ARG A 181 13.73 -15.09 3.03
C ARG A 181 14.07 -14.59 4.43
N ARG A 182 14.20 -15.51 5.40
CA ARG A 182 14.62 -15.16 6.77
C ARG A 182 16.05 -14.61 6.82
N GLU A 183 16.96 -15.18 6.03
CA GLU A 183 18.34 -14.71 5.92
C GLU A 183 18.39 -13.31 5.30
N ARG A 184 17.64 -13.05 4.23
CA ARG A 184 17.52 -11.71 3.63
C ARG A 184 16.92 -10.71 4.60
N PHE A 185 15.82 -11.06 5.28
CA PHE A 185 15.23 -10.22 6.31
C PHE A 185 16.23 -9.87 7.40
N ALA A 186 16.99 -10.86 7.91
CA ALA A 186 18.05 -10.62 8.88
C ALA A 186 19.16 -9.68 8.35
N ALA A 187 19.56 -9.84 7.09
CA ALA A 187 20.56 -8.99 6.46
C ALA A 187 20.07 -7.53 6.31
N VAL A 188 18.81 -7.33 5.95
CA VAL A 188 18.20 -5.99 5.89
C VAL A 188 18.10 -5.36 7.28
N MET A 189 17.64 -6.11 8.29
CA MET A 189 17.57 -5.60 9.67
C MET A 189 18.96 -5.29 10.25
N ALA A 190 19.99 -6.01 9.81
CA ALA A 190 21.38 -5.75 10.18
C ALA A 190 22.04 -4.60 9.38
N GLY A 191 21.34 -4.00 8.40
CA GLY A 191 21.88 -2.97 7.50
C GLY A 191 22.93 -3.49 6.52
N GLN A 192 22.98 -4.80 6.27
CA GLN A 192 23.93 -5.44 5.34
C GLN A 192 23.38 -5.55 3.92
N GLN A 193 22.06 -5.45 3.76
CA GLN A 193 21.36 -5.51 2.49
C GLN A 193 20.17 -4.54 2.51
N GLU A 194 19.64 -4.27 1.33
CA GLU A 194 18.44 -3.47 1.11
C GLU A 194 17.46 -4.30 0.27
N TYR A 195 16.17 -4.08 0.44
CA TYR A 195 15.18 -4.59 -0.51
C TYR A 195 15.14 -3.67 -1.73
N GLY A 196 15.08 -4.27 -2.93
CA GLY A 196 14.61 -3.56 -4.12
C GLY A 196 13.10 -3.32 -4.06
N ALA A 197 12.56 -2.49 -4.95
CA ALA A 197 11.15 -2.08 -4.85
C ALA A 197 10.17 -3.25 -4.86
N THR A 198 10.31 -4.16 -5.82
CA THR A 198 9.42 -5.32 -5.97
C THR A 198 9.53 -6.28 -4.79
N ASP A 199 10.74 -6.47 -4.26
CA ASP A 199 10.95 -7.32 -3.09
C ASP A 199 10.30 -6.69 -1.85
N LEU A 200 10.46 -5.38 -1.65
CA LEU A 200 9.86 -4.69 -0.52
C LEU A 200 8.33 -4.75 -0.58
N GLU A 201 7.72 -4.48 -1.73
CA GLU A 201 6.27 -4.59 -1.96
C GLU A 201 5.74 -5.99 -1.61
N ALA A 202 6.45 -7.04 -2.01
CA ALA A 202 6.09 -8.42 -1.72
C ALA A 202 6.23 -8.76 -0.23
N GLU A 203 7.17 -8.14 0.47
CA GLU A 203 7.43 -8.33 1.90
C GLU A 203 6.49 -7.53 2.81
N LEU A 204 5.89 -6.43 2.34
CA LEU A 204 5.03 -5.53 3.16
C LEU A 204 3.97 -6.27 4.01
N PRO A 205 3.21 -7.26 3.50
CA PRO A 205 2.23 -7.97 4.31
C PRO A 205 2.85 -8.75 5.48
N ASP A 206 4.02 -9.35 5.27
CA ASP A 206 4.73 -10.14 6.28
C ASP A 206 5.40 -9.24 7.31
N LEU A 207 5.97 -8.12 6.88
CA LEU A 207 6.58 -7.09 7.74
C LEU A 207 5.54 -6.44 8.66
N ARG A 208 4.34 -6.17 8.15
CA ARG A 208 3.21 -5.65 8.93
C ARG A 208 2.77 -6.64 10.02
N ARG A 209 2.69 -7.93 9.69
CA ARG A 209 2.40 -8.99 10.66
C ARG A 209 3.48 -9.10 11.72
N THR A 210 4.75 -8.94 11.33
CA THR A 210 5.89 -8.91 12.25
C THR A 210 5.77 -7.75 13.23
N LEU A 211 5.48 -6.54 12.73
CA LEU A 211 5.27 -5.36 13.57
C LEU A 211 4.10 -5.56 14.55
N ALA A 212 2.97 -6.13 14.09
CA ALA A 212 1.81 -6.40 14.93
C ALA A 212 2.07 -7.49 16.00
N GLN A 213 3.03 -8.39 15.78
CA GLN A 213 3.45 -9.36 16.80
C GLN A 213 4.40 -8.73 17.84
N LEU A 214 5.20 -7.75 17.43
CA LEU A 214 6.13 -7.03 18.30
C LEU A 214 5.44 -5.95 19.13
N GLY A 215 4.51 -5.21 18.52
CA GLY A 215 3.65 -4.27 19.21
C GLY A 215 2.53 -5.04 19.89
N GLY A 216 2.51 -5.11 21.22
CA GLY A 216 1.42 -5.77 21.96
C GLY A 216 0.02 -5.28 21.56
N LYS A 217 -1.04 -5.93 22.10
CA LYS A 217 -2.49 -5.88 21.74
C LYS A 217 -3.15 -4.53 21.32
N GLY A 218 -2.46 -3.39 21.38
CA GLY A 218 -2.89 -2.07 20.88
C GLY A 218 -2.32 -1.63 19.52
N THR A 219 -1.38 -2.36 18.88
CA THR A 219 -1.03 -2.11 17.45
C THR A 219 -1.98 -2.88 16.51
N ALA A 220 -3.27 -2.81 16.80
CA ALA A 220 -4.31 -3.38 15.97
C ALA A 220 -4.16 -2.84 14.53
N GLU A 221 -3.77 -3.75 13.65
CA GLU A 221 -3.81 -3.69 12.20
C GLU A 221 -3.61 -2.31 11.57
N ILE A 222 -2.41 -1.73 11.70
CA ILE A 222 -1.97 -0.69 10.78
C ILE A 222 -2.16 -1.25 9.36
N GLY A 223 -2.97 -0.59 8.53
CA GLY A 223 -3.18 -0.94 7.13
C GLY A 223 -1.86 -0.85 6.34
N PRO A 224 -1.68 -1.62 5.27
CA PRO A 224 -0.42 -1.62 4.51
C PRO A 224 -0.05 -0.24 3.95
N GLU A 225 -1.01 0.62 3.66
CA GLU A 225 -0.80 2.01 3.21
C GLU A 225 -0.26 2.86 4.33
N ARG A 226 -0.91 2.78 5.50
CA ARG A 226 -0.47 3.54 6.68
C ARG A 226 0.90 3.08 7.15
N PHE A 227 1.20 1.79 6.98
CA PHE A 227 2.52 1.23 7.24
C PHE A 227 3.56 1.79 6.26
N LEU A 228 3.28 1.80 4.95
CA LEU A 228 4.18 2.36 3.94
C LEU A 228 4.37 3.88 4.09
N GLU A 229 3.29 4.62 4.40
CA GLU A 229 3.36 6.05 4.76
C GLU A 229 4.23 6.29 5.98
N LEU A 230 4.10 5.45 7.02
CA LEU A 230 4.93 5.54 8.21
C LEU A 230 6.41 5.31 7.86
N LEU A 231 6.70 4.34 7.00
CA LEU A 231 8.07 4.13 6.49
C LEU A 231 8.59 5.32 5.70
N ARG A 232 7.78 5.91 4.81
CA ARG A 232 8.13 7.12 4.04
C ARG A 232 8.40 8.32 4.93
N ASN A 233 7.52 8.57 5.90
CA ASN A 233 7.68 9.66 6.87
C ASN A 233 8.97 9.48 7.68
N ARG A 234 9.25 8.26 8.14
CA ARG A 234 10.47 7.95 8.90
C ARG A 234 11.73 8.06 8.05
N ALA A 235 11.67 7.63 6.79
CA ALA A 235 12.74 7.81 5.82
C ALA A 235 13.07 9.30 5.60
N ASN A 236 12.06 10.15 5.44
CA ASN A 236 12.22 11.59 5.30
C ASN A 236 12.84 12.23 6.55
N SER A 237 12.34 11.90 7.75
CA SER A 237 12.91 12.43 9.00
C SER A 237 14.38 12.03 9.21
N ARG A 238 14.78 10.83 8.73
CA ARG A 238 16.20 10.40 8.74
C ARG A 238 17.03 11.20 7.75
N ALA A 239 16.53 11.45 6.55
CA ALA A 239 17.23 12.26 5.56
C ALA A 239 17.47 13.68 6.09
N ASP A 240 16.45 14.28 6.74
CA ASP A 240 16.57 15.60 7.37
C ASP A 240 17.59 15.60 8.52
N THR A 241 17.57 14.59 9.40
CA THR A 241 18.52 14.47 10.51
C THR A 241 19.96 14.27 10.02
N ALA A 242 20.15 13.43 8.99
CA ALA A 242 21.46 13.20 8.39
C ALA A 242 21.99 14.47 7.70
N TYR A 243 21.12 15.22 7.02
CA TYR A 243 21.46 16.50 6.40
C TYR A 243 21.88 17.55 7.44
N THR A 244 21.14 17.67 8.55
CA THR A 244 21.51 18.57 9.65
C THR A 244 22.82 18.16 10.34
N GLN A 245 23.06 16.86 10.55
CA GLN A 245 24.32 16.36 11.10
C GLN A 245 25.51 16.61 10.17
N LEU A 246 25.33 16.46 8.86
CA LEU A 246 26.37 16.74 7.86
C LEU A 246 26.70 18.24 7.78
N GLN A 247 25.71 19.12 7.90
CA GLN A 247 25.94 20.57 8.02
C GLN A 247 26.71 20.92 9.31
N GLY A 248 26.32 20.31 10.45
CA GLY A 248 27.02 20.50 11.73
C GLY A 248 28.46 19.95 11.74
N LEU A 249 28.73 18.85 11.04
CA LEU A 249 30.09 18.32 10.84
C LEU A 249 30.92 19.24 9.92
N GLY A 250 30.31 19.87 8.92
CA GLY A 250 30.93 20.90 8.09
C GLY A 250 31.35 22.12 8.90
N ASP A 251 30.50 22.58 9.82
CA ASP A 251 30.80 23.68 10.75
C ASP A 251 31.87 23.29 11.78
N LEU A 252 31.81 22.07 12.33
CA LEU A 252 32.81 21.55 13.26
C LEU A 252 34.19 21.40 12.60
N ALA A 253 34.25 20.82 11.39
CA ALA A 253 35.50 20.70 10.63
C ALA A 253 36.07 22.07 10.22
N SER A 254 35.22 23.08 10.05
CA SER A 254 35.63 24.46 9.74
C SER A 254 36.02 25.24 11.01
N ALA A 255 35.45 24.91 12.17
CA ALA A 255 35.88 25.41 13.47
C ALA A 255 37.26 24.84 13.86
N ILE A 256 37.45 23.53 13.72
CA ILE A 256 38.73 22.85 14.00
C ILE A 256 39.85 23.41 13.12
N ARG A 257 39.60 23.64 11.82
CA ARG A 257 40.58 24.25 10.90
C ARG A 257 40.95 25.69 11.28
N ARG A 258 40.04 26.46 11.88
CA ARG A 258 40.32 27.83 12.34
C ARG A 258 41.16 27.85 13.62
N GLU A 259 40.89 26.94 14.55
CA GLU A 259 41.71 26.82 15.77
C GLU A 259 43.13 26.33 15.45
N LEU A 260 43.29 25.37 14.53
CA LEU A 260 44.61 24.87 14.12
C LEU A 260 45.44 25.88 13.32
N ALA A 261 44.82 26.93 12.76
CA ALA A 261 45.51 28.00 12.04
C ALA A 261 45.83 29.22 12.94
N ALA A 262 45.31 29.24 14.17
CA ALA A 262 45.46 30.34 15.12
C ALA A 262 46.47 30.03 16.26
N GLY A 263 47.07 28.84 16.27
CA GLY A 263 48.18 28.45 17.15
C GLY A 263 49.45 28.18 16.36
#